data_AF-A0AAX3KHW6-F1
#
_entry.id   AF-A0AAX3KHW6-F1
#
_cell.length_a   1.000
_cell.length_b   1.000
_cell.length_c   1.000
_cell.angle_alpha   90.00
_cell.angle_beta   90.00
_cell.angle_gamma   90.00
#
_symmetry.space_group_name_H-M   'P 1'
#
loop_
_entity.id
_entity.type
_entity.pdbx_description
1 polymer ?
#
loop_
_entity_poly.entity_id
_entity_poly.type
_entity_poly.pdbx_seq_one_letter_code
_entity_poly.pdbx_strand_id
1 'polypeptide(L)' 'MPNSYPTEQACQEARARIARQGISAKQWAEQHGLTPSTVYAVLNGQKKCLRGESHRAAVLLGIKDGDTEN' A
#
# COMPACT_ATOMS: atom_id res chain seq x y z
N MET A 1 -12.17 -17.50 7.97
CA MET A 1 -12.16 -16.09 8.41
C MET A 1 -11.04 -15.37 7.65
N PRO A 2 -11.29 -14.62 6.57
CA PRO A 2 -10.22 -13.85 5.93
C PRO A 2 -9.99 -12.57 6.74
N ASN A 3 -8.76 -12.42 7.21
CA ASN A 3 -8.34 -11.40 8.15
C ASN A 3 -8.13 -10.07 7.41
N SER A 4 -9.16 -9.22 7.32
CA SER A 4 -9.18 -7.96 6.56
C SER A 4 -8.35 -6.81 7.18
N TYR A 5 -7.29 -7.09 7.92
CA TYR A 5 -6.47 -6.05 8.55
C TYR A 5 -5.14 -5.89 7.79
N PRO A 6 -4.75 -4.66 7.39
CA PRO A 6 -3.39 -4.39 6.98
C PRO A 6 -2.50 -4.61 8.20
N THR A 7 -1.90 -5.79 8.29
CA THR A 7 -0.97 -6.14 9.36
C THR A 7 0.37 -5.43 9.14
N GLU A 8 1.12 -5.19 10.20
CA GLU A 8 2.47 -4.61 10.15
C GLU A 8 3.39 -5.37 9.18
N GLN A 9 3.15 -6.67 8.98
CA GLN A 9 3.85 -7.49 7.99
C GLN A 9 3.62 -7.03 6.55
N ALA A 10 2.38 -6.67 6.20
CA ALA A 10 2.06 -6.21 4.85
C ALA A 10 2.70 -4.84 4.55
N CYS A 11 2.76 -3.95 5.54
CA CYS A 11 3.50 -2.70 5.48
C CYS A 11 5.00 -2.91 5.23
N GLN A 12 5.60 -3.87 5.95
CA GLN A 12 7.01 -4.22 5.75
C GLN A 12 7.26 -4.83 4.36
N GLU A 13 6.37 -5.69 3.90
CA GLU A 13 6.49 -6.35 2.59
C GLU A 13 6.38 -5.34 1.44
N ALA A 14 5.48 -4.38 1.56
CA ALA A 14 5.36 -3.25 0.64
C ALA A 14 6.64 -2.41 0.58
N ARG A 15 7.21 -2.08 1.74
CA ARG A 15 8.49 -1.37 1.82
C ARG A 15 9.62 -2.19 1.19
N ALA A 16 9.62 -3.51 1.42
CA ALA A 16 10.60 -4.42 0.84
C ALA A 16 10.45 -4.53 -0.68
N ARG A 17 9.22 -4.53 -1.24
CA ARG A 17 8.98 -4.48 -2.69
C ARG A 17 9.57 -3.24 -3.32
N ILE A 18 9.29 -2.08 -2.72
CA ILE A 18 9.81 -0.79 -3.17
C ILE A 18 11.35 -0.82 -3.15
N ALA A 19 11.95 -1.31 -2.05
CA ALA A 19 13.39 -1.46 -1.93
C ALA A 19 14.00 -2.45 -2.95
N ARG A 20 13.31 -3.57 -3.25
CA ARG A 20 13.73 -4.54 -4.28
C ARG A 20 13.73 -3.96 -5.69
N GLN A 21 12.84 -3.01 -5.97
CA GLN A 21 12.82 -2.28 -7.23
C GLN A 21 13.93 -1.22 -7.34
N GLY A 22 14.69 -0.98 -6.27
CA GLY A 22 15.78 0.00 -6.24
C GLY A 22 15.30 1.45 -6.26
N ILE A 23 14.03 1.70 -5.96
CA ILE A 23 13.41 3.03 -5.94
C ILE A 23 12.90 3.35 -4.54
N SER A 24 12.73 4.65 -4.24
CA SER A 24 12.19 5.09 -2.96
C SER A 24 10.67 5.11 -2.95
N ALA A 25 10.05 5.04 -1.77
CA ALA A 25 8.59 5.11 -1.63
C ALA A 25 7.98 6.36 -2.28
N LYS A 26 8.72 7.48 -2.29
CA LYS A 26 8.36 8.69 -3.03
C LYS A 26 8.34 8.48 -4.55
N GLN A 27 9.42 7.95 -5.12
CA GLN A 27 9.48 7.69 -6.57
C GLN A 27 8.49 6.63 -7.02
N TRP A 28 8.24 5.63 -6.18
CA TRP A 28 7.19 4.65 -6.42
C TRP A 28 5.82 5.33 -6.43
N ALA A 29 5.55 6.25 -5.49
CA ALA A 29 4.33 7.03 -5.49
C ALA A 29 4.18 7.85 -6.79
N GLU A 30 5.21 8.59 -7.18
CA GLU A 30 5.21 9.42 -8.39
C GLU A 30 4.98 8.59 -9.67
N GLN A 31 5.62 7.42 -9.79
CA GLN A 31 5.42 6.51 -10.94
C GLN A 31 4.00 5.93 -11.02
N HIS A 32 3.36 5.71 -9.88
CA HIS A 32 1.99 5.19 -9.80
C HIS A 32 0.93 6.30 -9.73
N GLY A 33 1.31 7.58 -9.83
CA GLY A 33 0.41 8.72 -9.74
C GLY A 33 -0.22 8.88 -8.35
N LEU A 34 0.49 8.43 -7.32
CA LEU A 34 0.09 8.48 -5.91
C LEU A 34 0.87 9.55 -5.18
N THR A 35 0.27 10.08 -4.13
CA THR A 35 0.96 11.02 -3.24
C THR A 35 1.95 10.27 -2.33
N PRO A 36 3.21 10.72 -2.15
CA PRO A 36 4.17 10.06 -1.25
C PRO A 36 3.66 9.95 0.19
N SER A 37 2.96 10.99 0.68
CA SER A 37 2.30 10.98 1.99
C SER A 37 1.28 9.83 2.12
N THR A 38 0.59 9.49 1.03
CA THR A 38 -0.35 8.36 0.99
C THR A 38 0.40 7.03 1.08
N VAL A 39 1.51 6.87 0.36
CA VAL A 39 2.33 5.66 0.44
C VAL A 39 2.90 5.48 1.84
N TYR A 40 3.45 6.52 2.46
CA TYR A 40 3.89 6.45 3.85
C TYR A 40 2.75 6.15 4.83
N ALA A 41 1.56 6.72 4.63
CA ALA A 41 0.40 6.43 5.48
C ALA A 41 -0.07 4.96 5.36
N VAL A 42 0.04 4.37 4.16
CA VAL A 42 -0.23 2.94 3.91
C VAL A 42 0.84 2.08 4.56
N LEU A 43 2.12 2.43 4.39
CA LEU A 43 3.26 1.75 5.03
C LEU A 43 3.26 1.87 6.56
N ASN A 44 2.63 2.89 7.13
CA ASN A 44 2.53 3.07 8.57
C ASN A 44 1.25 2.44 9.16
N GLY A 45 0.38 1.84 8.33
CA GLY A 45 -0.89 1.27 8.76
C GLY A 45 -1.88 2.29 9.36
N GLN A 46 -1.63 3.60 9.20
CA GLN A 46 -2.33 4.64 9.96
C GLN A 46 -3.76 4.94 9.47
N LYS A 47 -4.15 4.48 8.28
CA LYS A 47 -5.49 4.73 7.73
C LYS A 47 -6.09 3.42 7.26
N LYS A 48 -7.39 3.23 7.49
CA LYS A 48 -8.16 2.02 7.08
C LYS A 48 -8.16 1.76 5.55
N CYS A 49 -7.41 2.51 4.73
CA CYS A 49 -7.28 2.35 3.27
C CYS A 49 -8.64 2.08 2.59
N LEU A 50 -9.68 2.78 3.06
CA LEU A 50 -11.06 2.42 2.76
C LEU A 50 -11.46 2.81 1.33
N ARG A 51 -10.96 3.93 0.80
CA ARG A 51 -11.25 4.44 -0.56
C ARG A 51 -10.11 5.33 -1.07
N GLY A 52 -10.00 5.47 -2.40
CA GLY A 52 -9.09 6.42 -3.07
C GLY A 52 -7.67 5.89 -3.32
N GLU A 53 -6.70 6.80 -3.41
CA GLU A 53 -5.28 6.49 -3.66
C GLU A 53 -4.69 5.50 -2.65
N SER A 54 -5.09 5.55 -1.37
CA SER A 54 -4.62 4.62 -0.34
C SER A 54 -5.09 3.19 -0.59
N HIS A 55 -6.30 3.02 -1.14
CA HIS A 55 -6.80 1.70 -1.53
C HIS A 55 -6.02 1.17 -2.74
N ARG A 56 -5.82 2.00 -3.77
CA ARG A 56 -5.01 1.65 -4.95
C ARG A 56 -3.59 1.25 -4.56
N ALA A 57 -2.95 2.01 -3.67
CA ALA A 57 -1.63 1.69 -3.14
C ALA A 57 -1.61 0.35 -2.42
N ALA A 58 -2.58 0.08 -1.54
CA ALA A 58 -2.66 -1.19 -0.82
C ALA A 58 -2.84 -2.40 -1.75
N VAL A 59 -3.63 -2.26 -2.83
CA VAL A 59 -3.81 -3.30 -3.86
C VAL A 59 -2.52 -3.48 -4.69
N LEU A 60 -1.94 -2.39 -5.17
CA LEU A 60 -0.67 -2.42 -5.95
C LEU A 60 0.49 -3.04 -5.15
N LEU A 61 0.52 -2.80 -3.84
CA LEU A 61 1.54 -3.34 -2.95
C LEU A 61 1.24 -4.79 -2.52
N GLY A 62 0.06 -5.33 -2.81
CA GLY A 62 -0.37 -6.67 -2.40
C GLY A 62 -0.72 -6.78 -0.92
N ILE A 63 -0.88 -5.65 -0.23
CA ILE A 63 -1.20 -5.56 1.21
C ILE A 63 -2.63 -6.00 1.49
N LYS A 64 -3.53 -5.77 0.53
CA LYS A 64 -4.93 -6.14 0.64
C LYS A 64 -5.34 -6.87 -0.63
N ASP A 65 -5.80 -8.11 -0.46
CA ASP A 65 -6.62 -8.80 -1.45
C ASP A 65 -7.98 -8.09 -1.44
N GLY A 66 -8.05 -7.00 -2.22
CA GLY A 66 -9.26 -6.23 -2.39
C GLY A 66 -10.14 -6.96 -3.37
N ASP A 67 -10.93 -7.90 -2.86
CA ASP A 67 -12.14 -8.35 -3.52
C ASP A 67 -12.90 -7.12 -4.00
N THR A 68 -12.98 -6.98 -5.32
CA THR A 68 -13.82 -6.01 -6.00
C THR A 68 -15.20 -6.64 -6.06
N GLU A 69 -15.86 -6.76 -4.90
CA GLU A 69 -17.25 -7.22 -4.84
C GLU A 69 -18.11 -6.07 -5.36
N ASN A 70 -18.60 -6.30 -6.58
CA ASN A 70 -19.45 -5.47 -7.42
C ASN A 70 -20.86 -5.26 -6.83
#